data_AF-A0A2E5NZP1-F1
#
_entry.id   AF-A0A2E5NZP1-F1
#
_cell.length_a   1.000
_cell.length_b   1.000
_cell.length_c   1.000
_cell.angle_alpha   90.00
_cell.angle_beta   90.00
_cell.angle_gamma   90.00
#
_symmetry.space_group_name_H-M   'P 1'
#
loop_
_entity.id
_entity.type
_entity.pdbx_description
1 polymer ?
#
loop_
_entity_poly.entity_id
_entity_poly.type
_entity_poly.pdbx_seq_one_letter_code
_entity_poly.pdbx_strand_id
1 'polypeptide(L)'
;MNPDVDVVTYDVRLGADNIMDILPEYDVVVDGADNFPSRYLLNDASVKLGVPVVHGSIFRFEGQVTVFDPRNGVTYRDMLPEPPPAEFAPSCAEAGVLGVLPGIVGSIQALEAIKLILGLGDGLSGRLVAFDAMDMSFREYRLQRDPELEVTWENRDRIEITELDGLCMPRLVGDFTG
;
A
#
# COMPACT_ATOMS: atom_id res chain seq x y z
N MET A 1 -13.80 13.92 16.70
CA MET A 1 -12.71 13.53 17.62
C MET A 1 -13.32 12.74 18.76
N ASN A 2 -12.70 11.62 19.14
CA ASN A 2 -13.20 10.67 20.14
C ASN A 2 -12.15 10.57 21.27
N PRO A 3 -12.47 10.89 22.54
CA PRO A 3 -11.50 10.83 23.65
C PRO A 3 -11.17 9.41 24.12
N ASP A 4 -11.95 8.40 23.71
CA ASP A 4 -11.78 7.01 24.16
C ASP A 4 -10.75 6.23 23.32
N VAL A 5 -10.16 6.87 22.30
CA VAL A 5 -9.13 6.24 21.44
C VAL A 5 -7.74 6.65 21.90
N ASP A 6 -6.82 5.69 21.91
CA ASP A 6 -5.40 5.98 22.07
C ASP A 6 -4.80 6.39 20.72
N VAL A 7 -4.03 7.48 20.71
CA VAL A 7 -3.42 8.02 19.50
C VAL A 7 -1.90 8.06 19.71
N VAL A 8 -1.23 7.02 19.22
CA VAL A 8 0.22 6.92 19.22
C VAL A 8 0.76 7.60 17.97
N THR A 9 1.60 8.62 18.14
CA THR A 9 2.21 9.39 17.04
C THR A 9 3.69 9.11 16.93
N TYR A 10 4.20 8.97 15.71
CA TYR A 10 5.63 8.90 15.42
C TYR A 10 6.02 10.12 14.59
N ASP A 11 6.74 11.08 15.19
CA ASP A 11 7.30 12.23 14.48
C ASP A 11 8.65 11.87 13.86
N VAL A 12 8.64 10.86 13.00
CA VAL A 12 9.80 10.36 12.27
C VAL A 12 9.37 10.02 10.84
N ARG A 13 10.32 10.06 9.92
CA ARG A 13 10.11 9.50 8.59
C ARG A 13 10.10 7.98 8.70
N LEU A 14 9.04 7.34 8.22
CA LEU A 14 9.01 5.88 8.10
C LEU A 14 10.08 5.44 7.11
N GLY A 15 10.93 4.51 7.53
CA GLY A 15 12.13 4.08 6.81
C GLY A 15 12.51 2.64 7.15
N ALA A 16 13.45 2.08 6.39
CA ALA A 16 13.92 0.71 6.59
C ALA A 16 14.53 0.46 7.98
N ASP A 17 15.02 1.52 8.63
CA ASP A 17 15.60 1.51 9.96
C ASP A 17 14.58 1.43 11.10
N ASN A 18 13.30 1.74 10.85
CA ASN A 18 12.28 1.81 11.90
C ASN A 18 10.97 1.06 11.58
N ILE A 19 10.68 0.75 10.32
CA ILE A 19 9.40 0.17 9.92
C ILE A 19 9.15 -1.20 10.56
N MET A 20 10.21 -1.98 10.75
CA MET A 20 10.13 -3.31 11.36
C MET A 20 9.94 -3.29 12.86
N ASP A 21 10.18 -2.17 13.52
CA ASP A 21 9.87 -1.99 14.94
C ASP A 21 8.43 -1.48 15.11
N ILE A 22 7.95 -0.62 14.19
CA ILE A 22 6.64 0.04 14.28
C ILE A 22 5.49 -0.87 13.81
N LEU A 23 5.59 -1.45 12.61
CA LEU A 23 4.47 -2.19 12.00
C LEU A 23 3.97 -3.40 12.80
N PRO A 24 4.80 -4.18 13.51
CA PRO A 24 4.33 -5.36 14.26
C PRO A 24 3.29 -5.05 15.34
N GLU A 25 3.16 -3.80 15.77
CA GLU A 25 2.19 -3.37 16.78
C GLU A 25 0.76 -3.17 16.23
N TYR A 26 0.56 -3.27 14.91
CA TYR A 26 -0.70 -2.94 14.24
C TYR A 26 -1.31 -4.11 13.47
N ASP A 27 -2.63 -4.27 13.56
CA ASP A 27 -3.38 -5.31 12.85
C ASP A 27 -3.63 -4.99 11.38
N VAL A 28 -3.72 -3.70 11.04
CA VAL A 28 -4.02 -3.18 9.69
C VAL A 28 -3.28 -1.85 9.52
N VAL A 29 -2.71 -1.62 8.34
CA VAL A 29 -2.14 -0.32 7.96
C VAL A 29 -3.05 0.37 6.94
N VAL A 30 -3.23 1.69 7.07
CA VAL A 30 -3.88 2.52 6.05
C VAL A 30 -2.81 3.36 5.35
N ASP A 31 -2.60 3.11 4.06
CA ASP A 31 -1.57 3.79 3.27
C ASP A 31 -2.11 5.08 2.65
N GLY A 32 -1.59 6.21 3.12
CA GLY A 32 -1.82 7.54 2.56
C GLY A 32 -0.57 8.17 1.93
N ALA A 33 0.46 7.37 1.64
CA ALA A 33 1.72 7.88 1.11
C ALA A 33 1.59 8.39 -0.32
N ASP A 34 2.34 9.45 -0.65
CA ASP A 34 2.28 10.17 -1.91
C ASP A 34 3.43 9.82 -2.88
N ASN A 35 4.29 8.89 -2.51
CA ASN A 35 5.50 8.54 -3.24
C ASN A 35 5.73 7.03 -3.29
N PHE A 36 6.37 6.56 -4.36
CA PHE A 36 6.68 5.15 -4.57
C PHE A 36 7.60 4.55 -3.50
N PRO A 37 8.72 5.19 -3.08
CA PRO A 37 9.61 4.62 -2.08
C PRO A 37 8.88 4.16 -0.81
N SER A 38 8.00 5.00 -0.27
CA SER A 38 7.23 4.67 0.94
C SER A 38 6.26 3.50 0.71
N ARG A 39 5.62 3.42 -0.47
CA ARG A 39 4.69 2.35 -0.83
C ARG A 39 5.40 1.01 -1.00
N TYR A 40 6.58 0.98 -1.63
CA TYR A 40 7.36 -0.24 -1.78
C TYR A 40 7.95 -0.72 -0.45
N LEU A 41 8.50 0.21 0.35
CA LEU A 41 8.96 -0.10 1.71
C LEU A 41 7.83 -0.70 2.55
N LEU A 42 6.65 -0.07 2.51
CA LEU A 42 5.48 -0.53 3.23
C LEU A 42 4.99 -1.89 2.72
N ASN A 43 4.97 -2.12 1.41
CA ASN A 43 4.63 -3.41 0.83
C ASN A 43 5.57 -4.51 1.36
N ASP A 44 6.88 -4.31 1.30
CA ASP A 44 7.83 -5.35 1.63
C ASP A 44 7.79 -5.68 3.13
N ALA A 45 7.62 -4.67 3.99
CA ALA A 45 7.39 -4.88 5.42
C ALA A 45 6.04 -5.55 5.69
N SER A 46 4.98 -5.17 4.98
CA SER A 46 3.66 -5.81 5.04
C SER A 46 3.74 -7.29 4.66
N VAL A 47 4.39 -7.63 3.56
CA VAL A 47 4.62 -9.02 3.15
C VAL A 47 5.49 -9.75 4.17
N LYS A 48 6.51 -9.10 4.73
CA LYS A 48 7.37 -9.73 5.73
C LYS A 48 6.62 -10.08 7.02
N LEU A 49 5.72 -9.20 7.47
CA LEU A 49 5.02 -9.28 8.75
C LEU A 49 3.64 -9.92 8.67
N GLY A 50 3.01 -9.90 7.49
CA GLY A 50 1.67 -10.44 7.27
C GLY A 50 0.55 -9.46 7.64
N VAL A 51 0.89 -8.17 7.70
CA VAL A 51 -0.03 -7.10 8.08
C VAL A 51 -0.71 -6.56 6.82
N PRO A 52 -2.04 -6.64 6.67
CA PRO A 52 -2.73 -6.12 5.50
C PRO A 52 -2.65 -4.59 5.42
N VAL A 53 -2.61 -4.08 4.18
CA VAL A 53 -2.55 -2.65 3.87
C VAL A 53 -3.80 -2.24 3.09
N VAL A 54 -4.55 -1.30 3.64
CA VAL A 54 -5.62 -0.61 2.92
C VAL A 54 -5.01 0.54 2.12
N HIS A 55 -4.84 0.30 0.83
CA HIS A 55 -4.18 1.24 -0.06
C HIS A 55 -5.15 2.26 -0.64
N GLY A 56 -4.71 3.52 -0.67
CA GLY A 56 -5.38 4.62 -1.34
C GLY A 56 -4.40 5.38 -2.22
N SER A 57 -4.82 5.75 -3.42
CA SER A 57 -4.04 6.63 -4.28
C SER A 57 -4.93 7.62 -5.02
N ILE A 58 -4.38 8.77 -5.36
CA ILE A 58 -5.09 9.84 -6.07
C ILE A 58 -4.18 10.38 -7.16
N PHE A 59 -4.75 10.61 -8.33
CA PHE A 59 -4.08 11.27 -9.42
C PHE A 59 -5.06 12.22 -10.12
N ARG A 60 -4.81 13.53 -10.03
CA ARG A 60 -5.67 14.58 -10.60
C ARG A 60 -7.12 14.54 -10.09
N PHE A 61 -8.00 13.89 -10.87
CA PHE A 61 -9.43 13.77 -10.62
C PHE A 61 -9.88 12.32 -10.34
N GLU A 62 -8.92 11.39 -10.27
CA GLU A 62 -9.19 9.99 -10.02
C GLU A 62 -8.67 9.57 -8.64
N GLY A 63 -9.43 8.70 -7.97
CA GLY A 63 -9.03 8.04 -6.74
C GLY A 63 -9.09 6.52 -6.91
N GLN A 64 -8.22 5.79 -6.23
CA GLN A 64 -8.19 4.33 -6.24
C GLN A 64 -8.09 3.78 -4.83
N VAL A 65 -8.81 2.68 -4.55
CA VAL A 65 -8.75 1.97 -3.27
C VAL A 65 -8.73 0.46 -3.49
N THR A 66 -7.87 -0.23 -2.75
CA THR A 66 -7.82 -1.69 -2.68
C THR A 66 -7.28 -2.14 -1.32
N VAL A 67 -7.32 -3.43 -1.05
CA VAL A 67 -6.69 -4.04 0.13
C VAL A 67 -5.63 -5.04 -0.32
N PHE A 68 -4.40 -4.82 0.09
CA PHE A 68 -3.33 -5.79 -0.04
C PHE A 68 -3.27 -6.64 1.21
N ASP A 69 -3.60 -7.93 1.10
CA ASP A 69 -3.47 -8.90 2.19
C ASP A 69 -2.45 -9.96 1.75
N PRO A 70 -1.18 -9.83 2.15
CA PRO A 70 -0.13 -10.73 1.67
C PRO A 70 -0.39 -12.19 2.02
N ARG A 71 -1.13 -12.48 3.11
CA ARG A 71 -1.39 -13.85 3.56
C ARG A 71 -2.38 -14.58 2.67
N ASN A 72 -3.37 -13.86 2.12
CA ASN A 72 -4.53 -14.49 1.46
C ASN A 72 -4.85 -13.91 0.07
N GLY A 73 -4.21 -12.84 -0.34
CA GLY A 73 -4.57 -12.08 -1.53
C GLY A 73 -3.37 -11.53 -2.29
N VAL A 74 -3.61 -10.45 -3.02
CA VAL A 74 -2.59 -9.71 -3.79
C VAL A 74 -1.84 -8.74 -2.88
N THR A 75 -0.66 -8.36 -3.32
CA THR A 75 0.26 -7.37 -2.75
C THR A 75 0.35 -6.16 -3.66
N TYR A 76 1.00 -5.08 -3.20
CA TYR A 76 1.22 -3.91 -4.06
C TYR A 76 2.06 -4.28 -5.29
N ARG A 77 3.04 -5.18 -5.12
CA ARG A 77 3.89 -5.64 -6.22
C ARG A 77 3.16 -6.52 -7.23
N ASP A 78 2.08 -7.21 -6.87
CA ASP A 78 1.23 -7.89 -7.87
C ASP A 78 0.54 -6.86 -8.80
N MET A 79 0.20 -5.68 -8.28
CA MET A 79 -0.41 -4.60 -9.06
C MET A 79 0.63 -3.80 -9.83
N LEU A 80 1.79 -3.56 -9.22
CA LEU A 80 2.88 -2.78 -9.79
C LEU A 80 4.24 -3.39 -9.38
N PRO A 81 4.75 -4.38 -10.16
CA PRO A 81 5.93 -5.17 -9.78
C PRO A 81 7.17 -4.33 -9.50
N GLU A 82 7.42 -3.35 -10.36
CA GLU A 82 8.56 -2.43 -10.30
C GLU A 82 8.09 -0.98 -10.33
N PRO A 83 8.79 -0.07 -9.63
CA PRO A 83 8.46 1.35 -9.67
C PRO A 83 8.58 1.87 -11.12
N PRO A 84 7.67 2.75 -11.57
CA PRO A 84 7.80 3.37 -12.87
C PRO A 84 9.08 4.23 -12.92
N PRO A 85 9.69 4.43 -14.10
CA PRO A 85 10.85 5.29 -14.22
C PRO A 85 10.58 6.68 -13.63
N ALA A 86 11.56 7.27 -12.95
CA ALA A 86 11.41 8.52 -12.21
C ALA A 86 10.81 9.67 -13.07
N GLU A 87 11.10 9.68 -14.37
CA GLU A 87 10.56 10.63 -15.35
C GLU A 87 9.04 10.53 -15.58
N PHE A 88 8.42 9.39 -15.27
CA PHE A 88 6.98 9.12 -15.42
C PHE A 88 6.24 9.14 -14.08
N ALA A 89 6.91 9.49 -12.98
CA ALA A 89 6.42 9.38 -11.61
C ALA A 89 6.28 10.75 -10.92
N PRO A 90 5.51 11.72 -11.45
CA PRO A 90 5.30 12.98 -10.75
C PRO A 90 4.55 12.73 -9.44
N SER A 91 4.94 13.43 -8.38
CA SER A 91 4.24 13.40 -7.11
C SER A 91 2.83 14.01 -7.22
N CYS A 92 1.94 13.69 -6.27
CA CYS A 92 0.61 14.32 -6.19
C CYS A 92 0.70 15.86 -6.12
N ALA A 93 1.75 16.39 -5.48
CA ALA A 93 2.03 17.81 -5.39
C ALA A 93 2.40 18.45 -6.74
N GLU A 94 3.01 17.69 -7.65
CA GLU A 94 3.42 18.15 -8.98
C GLU A 94 2.31 18.01 -10.03
N ALA A 95 1.46 16.99 -9.93
CA ALA A 95 0.35 16.76 -10.86
C ALA A 95 -0.90 17.61 -10.57
N GLY A 96 -1.03 18.08 -9.32
CA GLY A 96 -2.24 18.73 -8.80
C GLY A 96 -3.33 17.72 -8.44
N VAL A 97 -4.00 17.94 -7.31
CA VAL A 97 -5.08 17.07 -6.80
C VAL A 97 -6.31 17.90 -6.48
N LEU A 98 -7.49 17.41 -6.87
CA LEU A 98 -8.75 17.97 -6.39
C LEU A 98 -8.88 17.72 -4.88
N GLY A 99 -8.78 18.77 -4.06
CA GLY A 99 -8.63 18.66 -2.60
C GLY A 99 -9.74 17.91 -1.84
N VAL A 100 -10.88 17.64 -2.46
CA VAL A 100 -11.95 16.81 -1.86
C VAL A 100 -11.72 15.30 -2.04
N LEU A 101 -10.91 14.89 -3.02
CA LEU A 101 -10.64 13.48 -3.30
C LEU A 101 -9.99 12.72 -2.13
N PRO A 102 -9.00 13.28 -1.40
CA PRO A 102 -8.46 12.62 -0.21
C PRO A 102 -9.52 12.29 0.82
N GLY A 103 -10.53 13.15 0.99
CA GLY A 103 -11.65 12.88 1.89
C GLY A 103 -12.52 11.71 1.43
N ILE A 104 -12.79 11.60 0.13
CA ILE A 104 -13.58 10.51 -0.45
C ILE A 104 -12.79 9.19 -0.37
N VAL A 105 -11.55 9.17 -0.87
CA VAL A 105 -10.67 7.99 -0.88
C VAL A 105 -10.38 7.53 0.56
N GLY A 106 -10.02 8.45 1.46
CA GLY A 106 -9.77 8.14 2.87
C GLY A 106 -10.99 7.59 3.59
N SER A 107 -12.21 8.02 3.23
CA SER A 107 -13.44 7.44 3.80
C SER A 107 -13.66 5.99 3.35
N ILE A 108 -13.35 5.68 2.09
CA ILE A 108 -13.42 4.31 1.58
C ILE A 108 -12.33 3.45 2.25
N GLN A 109 -11.11 3.97 2.41
CA GLN A 109 -10.05 3.27 3.14
C GLN A 109 -10.45 2.97 4.60
N ALA A 110 -11.02 3.96 5.31
CA ALA A 110 -11.50 3.76 6.67
C ALA A 110 -12.60 2.67 6.75
N LEU A 111 -13.50 2.63 5.77
CA LEU A 111 -14.52 1.58 5.66
C LEU A 111 -13.89 0.19 5.48
N GLU A 112 -12.90 0.04 4.60
CA GLU A 112 -12.20 -1.23 4.42
C GLU A 112 -11.42 -1.65 5.67
N ALA A 113 -10.77 -0.71 6.37
CA ALA A 113 -10.09 -1.00 7.62
C ALA A 113 -11.06 -1.53 8.68
N ILE A 114 -12.23 -0.90 8.84
CA ILE A 114 -13.28 -1.38 9.74
C ILE A 114 -13.75 -2.79 9.36
N LYS A 115 -13.98 -3.05 8.07
CA LYS A 115 -14.38 -4.39 7.60
C LYS A 115 -13.32 -5.44 7.88
N LEU A 116 -12.04 -5.13 7.68
CA LEU A 116 -10.93 -6.05 7.98
C LEU A 116 -10.86 -6.38 9.48
N ILE A 117 -10.87 -5.35 10.33
CA ILE A 117 -10.79 -5.52 11.79
C ILE A 117 -11.97 -6.35 12.32
N LEU A 118 -13.18 -6.10 11.80
CA LEU A 118 -14.39 -6.78 12.27
C LEU A 118 -14.72 -8.08 11.51
N GLY A 119 -13.97 -8.42 10.45
CA GLY A 119 -14.26 -9.58 9.60
C GLY A 119 -15.61 -9.49 8.89
N LEU A 120 -15.99 -8.31 8.39
CA LEU A 120 -17.31 -8.05 7.82
C LEU A 120 -17.33 -8.00 6.30
N GLY A 121 -18.27 -8.75 5.72
CA GLY A 121 -18.61 -8.69 4.30
C GLY A 121 -17.43 -9.03 3.37
N ASP A 122 -17.56 -8.63 2.11
CA ASP A 122 -16.52 -8.83 1.11
C ASP A 122 -15.60 -7.59 1.05
N GLY A 123 -14.34 -7.76 1.43
CA GLY A 123 -13.31 -6.72 1.36
C GLY A 123 -12.83 -6.45 -0.07
N LEU A 124 -12.03 -5.40 -0.26
CA LEU A 124 -11.41 -5.07 -1.55
C LEU A 124 -10.11 -5.86 -1.86
N SER A 125 -9.83 -6.95 -1.15
CA SER A 125 -8.68 -7.79 -1.52
C SER A 125 -8.92 -8.46 -2.87
N GLY A 126 -7.95 -8.33 -3.78
CA GLY A 126 -8.08 -8.77 -5.18
C GLY A 126 -8.99 -7.89 -6.05
N ARG A 127 -9.44 -6.74 -5.54
CA ARG A 127 -10.34 -5.81 -6.25
C ARG A 127 -9.84 -4.38 -6.11
N LEU A 128 -9.71 -3.68 -7.23
CA LEU A 128 -9.36 -2.26 -7.26
C LEU A 128 -10.61 -1.46 -7.63
N VAL A 129 -11.06 -0.60 -6.72
CA VAL A 129 -12.12 0.36 -7.01
C VAL A 129 -11.48 1.67 -7.46
N ALA A 130 -11.76 2.09 -8.68
CA ALA A 130 -11.41 3.39 -9.22
C ALA A 130 -12.63 4.32 -9.20
N PHE A 131 -12.45 5.50 -8.64
CA PHE A 131 -13.42 6.59 -8.62
C PHE A 131 -12.97 7.70 -9.57
N ASP A 132 -13.80 8.00 -10.56
CA ASP A 132 -13.63 9.15 -11.46
C ASP A 132 -14.54 10.28 -10.98
N ALA A 133 -13.96 11.39 -10.52
CA ALA A 133 -14.72 12.52 -10.01
C ALA A 133 -15.34 13.40 -11.11
N MET A 134 -14.82 13.36 -12.34
CA MET A 134 -15.37 14.14 -13.45
C MET A 134 -16.66 13.50 -13.96
N ASP A 135 -16.63 12.17 -14.13
CA ASP A 135 -17.78 11.39 -14.57
C ASP A 135 -18.70 10.94 -13.41
N MET A 136 -18.27 11.16 -12.16
CA MET A 136 -18.93 10.68 -10.94
C MET A 136 -19.25 9.18 -11.02
N SER A 137 -18.25 8.38 -11.41
CA SER A 137 -18.41 6.94 -11.66
C SER A 137 -17.44 6.11 -10.84
N PHE A 138 -17.87 4.89 -10.50
CA PHE A 138 -17.04 3.86 -9.87
C PHE A 138 -16.85 2.71 -10.84
N ARG A 139 -15.60 2.27 -11.00
CA ARG A 139 -15.23 1.08 -11.79
C ARG A 139 -14.47 0.12 -10.90
N GLU A 140 -14.79 -1.16 -11.01
CA GLU A 140 -14.09 -2.21 -10.28
C GLU A 140 -13.24 -3.02 -11.26
N TYR A 141 -11.98 -3.22 -10.91
CA TYR A 141 -11.03 -4.07 -11.65
C TYR A 141 -10.62 -5.25 -10.76
N ARG A 142 -10.40 -6.42 -11.36
CA ARG A 142 -9.86 -7.58 -10.66
C ARG A 142 -8.34 -7.53 -10.69
N LEU A 143 -7.72 -7.62 -9.52
CA LEU A 143 -6.29 -7.83 -9.38
C LEU A 143 -6.01 -9.32 -9.25
N GLN A 144 -4.93 -9.77 -9.88
CA GLN A 144 -4.49 -11.16 -9.83
C GLN A 144 -3.07 -11.20 -9.29
N ARG A 145 -2.75 -12.31 -8.62
CA ARG A 145 -1.36 -12.58 -8.24
C ARG A 145 -0.53 -12.75 -9.49
N ASP A 146 0.68 -12.18 -9.47
CA ASP A 146 1.68 -12.43 -10.49
C ASP A 146 2.45 -13.71 -10.10
N PRO A 147 2.37 -14.80 -10.89
CA PRO A 147 3.07 -16.04 -10.59
C PRO A 147 4.60 -15.93 -10.69
N GLU A 148 5.13 -14.89 -11.32
CA GLU A 148 6.56 -14.64 -11.46
C GLU A 148 7.12 -13.73 -10.35
N LEU A 149 6.26 -13.23 -9.46
CA LEU A 149 6.67 -12.32 -8.41
C LEU A 149 7.61 -12.99 -7.39
N GLU A 150 8.78 -12.41 -7.18
CA GLU A 150 9.78 -12.94 -6.26
C GLU A 150 9.50 -12.63 -4.79
N VAL A 151 8.75 -11.56 -4.49
CA VAL A 151 8.40 -11.16 -3.12
C VAL A 151 7.01 -11.67 -2.79
N THR A 152 6.95 -12.75 -2.01
CA THR A 152 5.68 -13.37 -1.61
C THR A 152 5.63 -13.65 -0.12
N TRP A 153 4.43 -13.92 0.39
CA TRP A 153 4.25 -14.31 1.79
C TRP A 153 4.93 -15.65 2.10
N GLU A 154 4.95 -16.56 1.14
CA GLU A 154 5.53 -17.90 1.26
C GLU A 154 7.05 -17.86 1.48
N ASN A 155 7.75 -16.85 0.94
CA ASN A 155 9.19 -16.67 1.11
C ASN A 155 9.57 -15.46 1.97
N ARG A 156 8.63 -14.94 2.77
CA ARG A 156 8.76 -13.71 3.57
C ARG A 156 10.02 -13.61 4.44
N ASP A 157 10.52 -14.75 4.92
CA ASP A 157 11.70 -14.81 5.78
C ASP A 157 12.97 -14.36 5.03
N ARG A 158 12.96 -14.47 3.70
CA ARG A 158 14.06 -14.04 2.81
C ARG A 158 14.01 -12.58 2.43
N ILE A 159 12.91 -11.86 2.69
CA ILE A 159 12.77 -10.44 2.33
C ILE A 159 13.70 -9.60 3.19
N GLU A 160 14.59 -8.83 2.59
CA GLU A 160 15.36 -7.79 3.26
C GLU A 160 14.64 -6.44 3.10
N ILE A 161 14.42 -5.76 4.23
CA ILE A 161 13.79 -4.44 4.22
C ILE A 161 14.86 -3.40 3.96
N THR A 162 14.75 -2.71 2.83
CA THR A 162 15.70 -1.68 2.41
C THR A 162 14.97 -0.47 1.86
N GLU A 163 15.64 0.68 1.91
CA GLU A 163 15.19 1.88 1.20
C GLU A 163 15.22 1.64 -0.32
N LEU A 164 14.32 2.33 -1.03
CA LEU A 164 14.32 2.33 -2.48
C LEU A 164 15.40 3.30 -2.98
N ASP A 165 16.65 2.84 -3.04
CA ASP A 165 17.84 3.64 -3.37
C ASP A 165 18.05 3.86 -4.89
N GLY A 166 16.96 3.92 -5.67
CA GLY A 166 17.02 3.93 -7.14
C GLY A 166 17.30 2.57 -7.78
N LEU A 167 17.39 1.50 -6.99
CA LEU A 167 17.29 0.11 -7.45
C LEU A 167 15.81 -0.27 -7.52
N CYS A 168 15.36 -0.76 -8.68
CA CYS A 168 13.95 -1.13 -8.91
C CYS A 168 13.55 -2.47 -8.27
N MET A 169 14.50 -3.20 -7.69
CA MET A 169 14.30 -4.59 -7.26
C MET A 169 14.29 -4.72 -5.74
N PRO A 170 13.41 -5.58 -5.19
CA PRO A 170 13.49 -5.99 -3.80
C PRO A 170 14.80 -6.74 -3.55
N ARG A 171 15.31 -6.71 -2.31
CA ARG A 171 16.46 -7.53 -1.93
C ARG A 171 16.00 -8.79 -1.22
N LEU A 172 16.39 -9.94 -1.75
CA LEU A 172 16.24 -11.21 -1.07
C LEU A 172 17.59 -11.69 -0.53
N VAL A 173 17.57 -12.31 0.65
CA VAL A 173 18.76 -12.97 1.20
C VAL A 173 19.24 -14.00 0.18
N GLY A 174 20.46 -13.80 -0.34
CA GLY A 174 21.12 -14.68 -1.31
C GLY A 174 21.37 -14.09 -2.69
N ASP A 175 20.93 -12.86 -2.99
CA ASP A 175 21.13 -12.22 -4.31
C ASP A 175 22.60 -11.83 -4.63
N PHE A 176 23.56 -12.22 -3.78
CA PHE A 176 24.99 -12.13 -4.07
C PHE A 176 25.49 -13.38 -4.81
N THR A 177 25.04 -13.58 -6.03
CA THR A 177 25.76 -14.38 -7.03
C THR A 177 25.67 -13.71 -8.40
N GLY A 178 26.71 -12.97 -8.79
CA GLY A 178 26.86 -12.40 -10.13
C GLY A 178 27.63 -11.10 -10.16
#